data_AF-A0A7Y3JZB1-F1
#
_entry.id   AF-A0A7Y3JZB1-F1
#
_cell.length_a   1.000
_cell.length_b   1.000
_cell.length_c   1.000
_cell.angle_alpha   90.00
_cell.angle_beta   90.00
_cell.angle_gamma   90.00
#
_symmetry.space_group_name_H-M   'P 1'
#
loop_
_entity.id
_entity.type
_entity.pdbx_description
1 polymer ?
#
loop_
_entity_poly.entity_id
_entity_poly.type
_entity_poly.pdbx_seq_one_letter_code
_entity_poly.pdbx_strand_id
1 'polypeptide(L)'
;MVRNKILLFSILGTVLVASSLLYLPKSESPCDTPVTYKIGTVDPRFGVTLDAFKKDIVQATEIWDTSINKKLFAYDPNGVLTINLVYDSRQQITQKEQALNANINQTSQTADSVKQQYTALKAQYEQAQKEYTSQLAAFDQDQANYNAEVNYWNSAGGAPKAQYDALTAEKNNLLAQQSALEQKRIEVNQLADTVNAFINKYNLLVSYINSNVRAINNDGLAGTQFEEGVYISDGSGRRINIYQFENQVDLIRVLAHELGHSLGLGHDTNPNSIMNPVNQSTSLTTSPEDLQELKTACGIK
;
A
#
# COMPACT_ATOMS: atom_id res chain seq x y z
N MET A 1 -2.34 -117.61 42.05
CA MET A 1 -3.20 -116.42 42.26
C MET A 1 -2.30 -115.19 42.31
N VAL A 2 -1.94 -114.61 41.16
CA VAL A 2 -1.33 -113.26 41.07
C VAL A 2 -1.92 -112.59 39.83
N ARG A 3 -2.35 -111.35 40.03
CA ARG A 3 -3.39 -110.65 39.28
C ARG A 3 -2.73 -109.71 38.27
N ASN A 4 -3.20 -109.79 37.04
CA ASN A 4 -2.82 -108.96 35.89
C ASN A 4 -3.07 -107.46 36.19
N LYS A 5 -2.10 -106.58 35.91
CA LYS A 5 -2.33 -105.13 35.83
C LYS A 5 -1.62 -104.57 34.59
N ILE A 6 -2.42 -104.37 33.55
CA ILE A 6 -2.09 -103.61 32.34
C ILE A 6 -2.21 -102.12 32.71
N LEU A 7 -1.13 -101.36 32.59
CA LEU A 7 -1.11 -99.91 32.72
C LEU A 7 -1.25 -99.29 31.32
N LEU A 8 -2.44 -98.74 31.05
CA LEU A 8 -2.71 -97.86 29.91
C LEU A 8 -2.22 -96.44 30.25
N PHE A 9 -1.22 -95.95 29.50
CA PHE A 9 -0.83 -94.54 29.52
C PHE A 9 -1.62 -93.78 28.46
N SER A 10 -2.59 -92.96 28.87
CA SER A 10 -3.23 -91.95 28.02
C SER A 10 -2.34 -90.71 27.95
N ILE A 11 -1.82 -90.40 26.77
CA ILE A 11 -1.11 -89.14 26.48
C ILE A 11 -2.17 -88.14 25.99
N LEU A 12 -2.56 -87.19 26.83
CA LEU A 12 -3.31 -85.99 26.41
C LEU A 12 -2.29 -84.99 25.83
N GLY A 13 -2.29 -84.83 24.50
CA GLY A 13 -1.57 -83.75 23.84
C GLY A 13 -2.37 -82.45 23.87
N THR A 14 -1.96 -81.50 24.70
CA THR A 14 -2.43 -80.11 24.64
C THR A 14 -1.67 -79.36 23.55
N VAL A 15 -2.36 -79.03 22.46
CA VAL A 15 -1.85 -78.11 21.43
C VAL A 15 -2.04 -76.69 21.95
N LEU A 16 -0.96 -76.07 22.42
CA LEU A 16 -0.89 -74.63 22.67
C LEU A 16 -0.76 -73.90 21.34
N VAL A 17 -1.85 -73.32 20.86
CA VAL A 17 -1.83 -72.37 19.74
C VAL A 17 -1.33 -71.04 20.30
N ALA A 18 -0.03 -70.77 20.14
CA ALA A 18 0.54 -69.46 20.42
C ALA A 18 0.02 -68.48 19.36
N SER A 19 -0.96 -67.66 19.73
CA SER A 19 -1.39 -66.50 18.94
C SER A 19 -0.32 -65.43 19.01
N SER A 20 0.64 -65.47 18.09
CA SER A 20 1.53 -64.36 17.81
C SER A 20 0.71 -63.20 17.25
N LEU A 21 0.33 -62.27 18.13
CA LEU A 21 -0.13 -60.93 17.76
C LEU A 21 1.01 -60.26 16.98
N LEU A 22 0.87 -60.24 15.65
CA LEU A 22 1.69 -59.42 14.77
C LEU A 22 1.42 -57.95 15.14
N TYR A 23 2.32 -57.36 15.91
CA TYR A 23 2.39 -55.91 16.10
C TYR A 23 2.78 -55.31 14.74
N LEU A 24 1.78 -54.92 13.94
CA LEU A 24 2.02 -54.09 12.77
C LEU A 24 2.50 -52.72 13.28
N PRO A 25 3.70 -52.26 12.90
CA PRO A 25 4.15 -50.93 13.28
C PRO A 25 3.12 -49.92 12.77
N LYS A 26 2.65 -49.05 13.67
CA LYS A 26 1.79 -47.93 13.31
C LYS A 26 2.59 -47.11 12.30
N SER A 27 2.11 -47.04 11.06
CA SER A 27 2.68 -46.15 10.05
C SER A 27 2.70 -44.75 10.64
N GLU A 28 3.88 -44.21 10.90
CA GLU A 28 4.02 -42.83 11.34
C GLU A 28 3.41 -41.93 10.27
N SER A 29 2.48 -41.05 10.70
CA SER A 29 1.93 -40.06 9.79
C SER A 29 3.05 -39.09 9.39
N PRO A 30 3.06 -38.59 8.14
CA PRO A 30 3.97 -37.52 7.72
C PRO A 30 3.92 -36.28 8.64
N CYS A 31 2.84 -36.11 9.42
CA CYS A 31 2.61 -35.01 10.35
C CYS A 31 2.86 -35.35 11.82
N ASP A 32 3.38 -36.54 12.14
CA ASP A 32 3.72 -36.93 13.53
C ASP A 32 5.13 -36.47 13.93
N THR A 33 6.01 -36.18 12.96
CA THR A 33 7.33 -35.57 13.18
C THR A 33 7.38 -34.19 12.52
N PRO A 34 7.66 -33.10 13.26
CA PRO A 34 7.74 -31.77 12.68
C PRO A 34 8.83 -31.68 11.59
N VAL A 35 8.53 -30.99 10.49
CA VAL A 35 9.52 -30.59 9.50
C VAL A 35 10.46 -29.56 10.14
N THR A 36 11.73 -29.91 10.30
CA THR A 36 12.73 -28.97 10.81
C THR A 36 13.14 -27.99 9.73
N TYR A 37 13.11 -26.70 10.05
CA TYR A 37 13.52 -25.63 9.13
C TYR A 37 14.65 -24.79 9.70
N LYS A 38 15.50 -24.29 8.80
CA LYS A 38 16.52 -23.29 9.07
C LYS A 38 16.31 -22.07 8.19
N ILE A 39 16.81 -20.93 8.64
CA ILE A 39 16.83 -19.70 7.82
C ILE A 39 18.13 -19.69 7.04
N GLY A 40 18.03 -19.55 5.72
CA GLY A 40 19.16 -19.39 4.82
C GLY A 40 19.44 -17.92 4.52
N THR A 41 19.50 -17.57 3.24
CA THR A 41 19.77 -16.20 2.80
C THR A 41 18.62 -15.28 3.15
N VAL A 42 18.94 -14.13 3.76
CA VAL A 42 18.00 -13.02 3.96
C VAL A 42 18.60 -11.79 3.30
N ASP A 43 18.17 -11.48 2.09
CA ASP A 43 18.73 -10.35 1.36
C ASP A 43 18.26 -9.02 1.97
N PRO A 44 19.18 -8.13 2.42
CA PRO A 44 18.81 -6.89 3.10
C PRO A 44 18.05 -5.91 2.21
N ARG A 45 18.05 -6.08 0.88
CA ARG A 45 17.32 -5.22 -0.06
C ARG A 45 15.79 -5.35 0.05
N PHE A 46 15.28 -6.39 0.71
CA PHE A 46 13.87 -6.46 1.10
C PHE A 46 13.51 -5.46 2.22
N GLY A 47 14.50 -4.94 2.96
CA GLY A 47 14.25 -4.10 4.15
C GLY A 47 13.74 -4.88 5.36
N VAL A 48 13.76 -6.21 5.32
CA VAL A 48 13.33 -7.11 6.42
C VAL A 48 14.56 -7.58 7.18
N THR A 49 14.54 -7.42 8.50
CA THR A 49 15.61 -7.94 9.37
C THR A 49 15.48 -9.46 9.57
N LEU A 50 16.58 -10.14 9.89
CA LEU A 50 16.56 -11.58 10.20
C LEU A 50 15.54 -11.92 11.30
N ASP A 51 15.47 -11.11 12.35
CA ASP A 51 14.53 -11.33 13.46
C ASP A 51 13.07 -11.13 13.06
N ALA A 52 12.79 -10.13 12.21
CA ALA A 52 11.45 -9.94 11.66
C ALA A 52 11.06 -11.13 10.79
N PHE A 53 11.93 -11.54 9.86
CA PHE A 53 11.68 -12.68 9.00
C PHE A 53 11.46 -13.98 9.78
N LYS A 54 12.23 -14.20 10.85
CA LYS A 54 12.02 -15.33 11.76
C LYS A 54 10.64 -15.32 12.39
N LYS A 55 10.13 -14.15 12.81
CA LYS A 55 8.78 -14.01 13.37
C LYS A 55 7.71 -14.26 12.31
N ASP A 56 7.93 -13.81 11.08
CA ASP A 56 6.99 -14.02 9.97
C ASP A 56 6.90 -15.51 9.61
N ILE A 57 8.02 -16.24 9.58
CA ILE A 57 8.03 -17.70 9.41
C ILE A 57 7.27 -18.39 10.55
N VAL A 58 7.49 -17.99 11.81
CA VAL A 58 6.78 -18.58 12.95
C VAL A 58 5.26 -18.39 12.78
N GLN A 59 4.81 -17.18 12.45
CA GLN A 59 3.40 -16.91 12.19
C GLN A 59 2.85 -17.78 11.04
N ALA A 60 3.60 -17.90 9.93
CA ALA A 60 3.22 -18.75 8.81
C ALA A 60 3.09 -20.23 9.20
N THR A 61 3.98 -20.75 10.05
CA THR A 61 3.88 -22.13 10.58
C THR A 61 2.67 -22.32 11.49
N GLU A 62 2.32 -21.30 12.29
CA GLU A 62 1.20 -21.36 13.22
C GLU A 62 -0.15 -21.51 12.51
N ILE A 63 -0.28 -20.99 11.28
CA ILE A 63 -1.48 -21.17 10.44
C ILE A 63 -1.78 -22.65 10.25
N TRP A 64 -0.76 -23.46 9.93
CA TRP A 64 -0.90 -24.90 9.77
C TRP A 64 -0.99 -25.63 11.12
N ASP A 65 -0.14 -25.28 12.08
CA ASP A 65 -0.08 -25.96 13.38
C ASP A 65 -1.43 -25.92 14.12
N THR A 66 -2.07 -24.76 14.12
CA THR A 66 -3.32 -24.52 14.84
C THR A 66 -4.52 -25.21 14.17
N SER A 67 -4.50 -25.35 12.85
CA SER A 67 -5.60 -25.93 12.06
C SER A 67 -5.94 -27.38 12.43
N ILE A 68 -4.94 -28.15 12.88
CA ILE A 68 -5.09 -29.54 13.33
C ILE A 68 -4.57 -29.77 14.76
N ASN A 69 -4.21 -28.69 15.47
CA ASN A 69 -3.65 -28.70 16.82
C ASN A 69 -2.45 -29.66 16.97
N LYS A 70 -1.50 -29.59 16.02
CA LYS A 70 -0.24 -30.34 16.03
C LYS A 70 0.91 -29.42 15.66
N LYS A 71 2.11 -29.65 16.21
CA LYS A 71 3.32 -28.94 15.76
C LYS A 71 3.83 -29.60 14.47
N LEU A 72 3.70 -28.92 13.35
CA LEU A 72 4.10 -29.40 12.02
C LEU A 72 5.48 -28.91 11.60
N PHE A 73 5.94 -27.80 12.17
CA PHE A 73 7.25 -27.22 11.87
C PHE A 73 8.04 -26.90 13.13
N ALA A 74 9.35 -27.04 13.08
CA ALA A 74 10.24 -26.66 14.18
C ALA A 74 11.49 -25.97 13.66
N TYR A 75 11.88 -24.85 14.29
CA TYR A 75 13.15 -24.21 13.96
C TYR A 75 14.31 -25.07 14.48
N ASP A 76 15.26 -25.37 13.59
CA ASP A 76 16.53 -26.02 13.90
C ASP A 76 17.60 -25.38 13.02
N PRO A 77 18.72 -24.84 13.54
CA PRO A 77 19.81 -24.33 12.71
C PRO A 77 20.37 -25.37 11.71
N ASN A 78 20.18 -26.67 11.97
CA ASN A 78 20.54 -27.77 11.09
C ASN A 78 19.32 -28.38 10.35
N GLY A 79 18.19 -27.67 10.33
CA GLY A 79 16.95 -28.13 9.74
C GLY A 79 17.07 -28.51 8.26
N VAL A 80 16.23 -29.46 7.84
CA VAL A 80 16.26 -30.03 6.49
C VAL A 80 15.64 -29.10 5.44
N LEU A 81 14.70 -28.24 5.85
CA LEU A 81 14.06 -27.24 5.01
C LEU A 81 14.77 -25.89 5.16
N THR A 82 15.33 -25.36 4.08
CA THR A 82 15.95 -24.02 4.12
C THR A 82 14.98 -22.96 3.60
N ILE A 83 14.71 -21.89 4.36
CA ILE A 83 13.83 -20.81 3.94
C ILE A 83 14.66 -19.56 3.67
N ASN A 84 14.51 -18.99 2.46
CA ASN A 84 15.31 -17.86 1.96
C ASN A 84 14.42 -16.68 1.54
N LEU A 85 14.91 -15.45 1.73
CA LEU A 85 14.49 -14.25 0.98
C LEU A 85 15.53 -13.97 -0.11
N VAL A 86 15.15 -14.17 -1.38
CA VAL A 86 16.04 -14.02 -2.53
C VAL A 86 15.59 -12.84 -3.37
N TYR A 87 16.36 -11.75 -3.33
CA TYR A 87 15.98 -10.51 -3.99
C TYR A 87 16.34 -10.56 -5.48
N ASP A 88 15.32 -10.41 -6.33
CA ASP A 88 15.48 -10.32 -7.79
C ASP A 88 14.62 -9.22 -8.41
N SER A 89 14.47 -9.26 -9.74
CA SER A 89 13.70 -8.26 -10.49
C SER A 89 12.24 -8.13 -10.03
N ARG A 90 11.64 -9.18 -9.48
CA ARG A 90 10.24 -9.18 -9.02
C ARG A 90 10.07 -8.19 -7.87
N GLN A 91 10.86 -8.35 -6.79
CA GLN A 91 10.83 -7.39 -5.68
C GLN A 91 11.28 -5.99 -6.11
N GLN A 92 12.26 -5.89 -7.02
CA GLN A 92 12.71 -4.59 -7.53
C GLN A 92 11.57 -3.83 -8.23
N ILE A 93 10.77 -4.53 -9.03
CA ILE A 93 9.60 -3.94 -9.71
C ILE A 93 8.56 -3.50 -8.69
N THR A 94 8.19 -4.36 -7.74
CA THR A 94 7.23 -4.03 -6.66
C THR A 94 7.66 -2.80 -5.87
N GLN A 95 8.91 -2.74 -5.42
CA GLN A 95 9.43 -1.58 -4.68
C GLN A 95 9.45 -0.30 -5.52
N LYS A 96 9.78 -0.41 -6.82
CA LYS A 96 9.76 0.74 -7.74
C LYS A 96 8.33 1.26 -7.91
N GLU A 97 7.36 0.38 -8.10
CA GLU A 97 5.95 0.76 -8.19
C GLU A 97 5.46 1.44 -6.90
N GLN A 98 5.76 0.86 -5.74
CA GLN A 98 5.42 1.42 -4.44
C GLN A 98 5.99 2.84 -4.25
N ALA A 99 7.26 3.05 -4.63
CA ALA A 99 7.90 4.36 -4.56
C ALA A 99 7.23 5.40 -5.49
N LEU A 100 6.88 5.00 -6.71
CA LEU A 100 6.18 5.88 -7.66
C LEU A 100 4.77 6.24 -7.15
N ASN A 101 4.02 5.26 -6.63
CA ASN A 101 2.70 5.49 -6.03
C ASN A 101 2.77 6.41 -4.80
N ALA A 102 3.76 6.23 -3.93
CA ALA A 102 3.98 7.12 -2.79
C ALA A 102 4.27 8.56 -3.24
N ASN A 103 5.12 8.75 -4.27
CA ASN A 103 5.40 10.05 -4.84
C ASN A 103 4.16 10.71 -5.47
N ILE A 104 3.32 9.94 -6.18
CA ILE A 104 2.05 10.41 -6.74
C ILE A 104 1.12 10.90 -5.63
N ASN A 105 0.95 10.12 -4.57
CA ASN A 105 0.06 10.46 -3.45
C ASN A 105 0.53 11.73 -2.74
N GLN A 106 1.81 11.83 -2.39
CA GLN A 106 2.38 12.99 -1.72
C GLN A 106 2.31 14.26 -2.59
N THR A 107 2.59 14.13 -3.89
CA THR A 107 2.52 15.27 -4.81
C THR A 107 1.08 15.71 -5.04
N SER A 108 0.13 14.79 -5.14
CA SER A 108 -1.30 15.09 -5.30
C SER A 108 -1.83 15.92 -4.13
N GLN A 109 -1.52 15.52 -2.89
CA GLN A 109 -1.89 16.30 -1.70
C GLN A 109 -1.32 17.72 -1.72
N THR A 110 -0.07 17.85 -2.17
CA THR A 110 0.59 19.16 -2.32
C THR A 110 -0.09 19.99 -3.41
N ALA A 111 -0.43 19.37 -4.55
CA ALA A 111 -1.11 20.02 -5.65
C ALA A 111 -2.50 20.52 -5.25
N ASP A 112 -3.26 19.73 -4.47
CA ASP A 112 -4.56 20.13 -3.95
C ASP A 112 -4.47 21.32 -3.01
N SER A 113 -3.46 21.37 -2.13
CA SER A 113 -3.21 22.54 -1.28
C SER A 113 -2.88 23.79 -2.10
N VAL A 114 -2.00 23.68 -3.09
CA VAL A 114 -1.66 24.79 -3.99
C VAL A 114 -2.90 25.25 -4.78
N LYS A 115 -3.77 24.31 -5.17
CA LYS A 115 -5.03 24.60 -5.86
C LYS A 115 -6.00 25.41 -5.03
N GLN A 116 -6.16 25.05 -3.76
CA GLN A 116 -6.98 25.81 -2.82
C GLN A 116 -6.43 27.23 -2.64
N GLN A 117 -5.12 27.38 -2.52
CA GLN A 117 -4.47 28.69 -2.35
C GLN A 117 -4.69 29.61 -3.55
N TYR A 118 -4.44 29.15 -4.78
CA TYR A 118 -4.67 30.02 -5.94
C TYR A 118 -6.15 30.30 -6.18
N THR A 119 -7.05 29.38 -5.81
CA THR A 119 -8.49 29.61 -5.93
C THR A 119 -8.95 30.73 -5.01
N ALA A 120 -8.44 30.76 -3.77
CA ALA A 120 -8.71 31.86 -2.83
C ALA A 120 -8.12 33.20 -3.32
N LEU A 121 -6.88 33.19 -3.82
CA LEU A 121 -6.25 34.38 -4.39
C LEU A 121 -6.98 34.90 -5.63
N LYS A 122 -7.50 33.99 -6.46
CA LYS A 122 -8.29 34.36 -7.64
C LYS A 122 -9.58 35.10 -7.24
N ALA A 123 -10.26 34.64 -6.19
CA ALA A 123 -11.43 35.35 -5.67
C ALA A 123 -11.07 36.76 -5.14
N GLN A 124 -9.91 36.91 -4.47
CA GLN A 124 -9.42 38.22 -4.04
C GLN A 124 -9.09 39.14 -5.22
N TYR A 125 -8.44 38.60 -6.25
CA TYR A 125 -8.14 39.31 -7.49
C TYR A 125 -9.43 39.81 -8.18
N GLU A 126 -10.44 38.95 -8.33
CA GLU A 126 -11.72 39.30 -8.96
C GLU A 126 -12.45 40.39 -8.17
N GLN A 127 -12.41 40.32 -6.84
CA GLN A 127 -12.99 41.35 -5.96
C GLN A 127 -12.24 42.68 -6.08
N ALA A 128 -10.89 42.66 -6.04
CA ALA A 128 -10.07 43.86 -6.18
C ALA A 128 -10.25 44.52 -7.56
N GLN A 129 -10.39 43.72 -8.62
CA GLN A 129 -10.66 44.21 -9.97
C GLN A 129 -12.02 44.90 -10.07
N LYS A 130 -13.05 44.34 -9.42
CA LYS A 130 -14.39 44.95 -9.36
C LYS A 130 -14.36 46.29 -8.62
N GLU A 131 -13.66 46.35 -7.49
CA GLU A 131 -13.49 47.58 -6.71
C GLU A 131 -12.76 48.66 -7.51
N TYR A 132 -11.64 48.30 -8.14
CA TYR A 132 -10.90 49.22 -9.01
C TYR A 132 -11.78 49.79 -10.12
N THR A 133 -12.54 48.93 -10.82
CA THR A 133 -13.42 49.35 -11.92
C THR A 133 -14.52 50.29 -11.42
N SER A 134 -15.09 50.01 -10.25
CA SER A 134 -16.11 50.89 -9.65
C SER A 134 -15.54 52.24 -9.23
N GLN A 135 -14.35 52.27 -8.64
CA GLN A 135 -13.68 53.51 -8.23
C GLN A 135 -13.26 54.35 -9.44
N LEU A 136 -12.81 53.70 -10.51
CA LEU A 136 -12.42 54.38 -11.75
C LEU A 136 -13.62 55.08 -12.39
N ALA A 137 -14.77 54.39 -12.47
CA ALA A 137 -16.00 54.97 -12.99
C ALA A 137 -16.50 56.17 -12.16
N ALA A 138 -16.37 56.09 -10.82
CA ALA A 138 -16.72 57.21 -9.94
C ALA A 138 -15.79 58.41 -10.14
N PHE A 139 -14.47 58.16 -10.19
CA PHE A 139 -13.47 59.21 -10.46
C PHE A 139 -13.69 59.89 -11.82
N ASP A 140 -13.97 59.13 -12.87
CA ASP A 140 -14.24 59.67 -14.21
C ASP A 140 -15.47 60.60 -14.20
N GLN A 141 -16.51 60.24 -13.44
CA GLN A 141 -17.71 61.05 -13.26
C GLN A 141 -17.42 62.33 -12.46
N ASP A 142 -16.69 62.23 -11.34
CA ASP A 142 -16.31 63.38 -10.52
C ASP A 142 -15.43 64.35 -11.31
N GLN A 143 -14.47 63.82 -12.07
CA GLN A 143 -13.60 64.60 -12.94
C GLN A 143 -14.38 65.31 -14.04
N ALA A 144 -15.37 64.64 -14.66
CA ALA A 144 -16.23 65.27 -15.66
C ALA A 144 -17.07 66.42 -15.07
N ASN A 145 -17.62 66.23 -13.86
CA ASN A 145 -18.39 67.26 -13.15
C ASN A 145 -17.52 68.47 -12.81
N TYR A 146 -16.34 68.24 -12.22
CA TYR A 146 -15.36 69.28 -11.91
C TYR A 146 -14.97 70.08 -13.16
N ASN A 147 -14.66 69.40 -14.27
CA ASN A 147 -14.28 70.04 -15.53
C ASN A 147 -15.43 70.90 -16.09
N ALA A 148 -16.68 70.43 -16.01
CA ALA A 148 -17.84 71.18 -16.44
C ALA A 148 -18.03 72.48 -15.61
N GLU A 149 -17.85 72.40 -14.30
CA GLU A 149 -17.99 73.56 -13.41
C GLU A 149 -16.85 74.58 -13.61
N VAL A 150 -15.61 74.11 -13.75
CA VAL A 150 -14.47 74.98 -14.10
C VAL A 150 -14.72 75.70 -15.43
N ASN A 151 -15.20 74.99 -16.45
CA ASN A 151 -15.51 75.59 -17.75
C ASN A 151 -16.61 76.65 -17.67
N TYR A 152 -17.67 76.38 -16.91
CA TYR A 152 -18.74 77.35 -16.65
C TYR A 152 -18.18 78.65 -16.06
N TRP A 153 -17.43 78.57 -14.97
CA TRP A 153 -16.89 79.76 -14.31
C TRP A 153 -15.84 80.49 -15.16
N ASN A 154 -15.02 79.76 -15.92
CA ASN A 154 -14.10 80.37 -16.88
C ASN A 154 -14.85 81.18 -17.95
N SER A 155 -15.96 80.67 -18.47
CA SER A 155 -16.79 81.39 -19.44
C SER A 155 -17.55 82.58 -18.84
N ALA A 156 -17.85 82.54 -17.54
CA ALA A 156 -18.51 83.62 -16.80
C ALA A 156 -17.56 84.76 -16.38
N GLY A 157 -16.28 84.69 -16.74
CA GLY A 157 -15.26 85.70 -16.40
C GLY A 157 -14.59 85.48 -15.03
N GLY A 158 -14.81 84.33 -14.40
CA GLY A 158 -14.19 83.93 -13.13
C GLY A 158 -15.21 83.49 -12.07
N ALA A 159 -14.78 82.59 -11.18
CA ALA A 159 -15.59 82.15 -10.04
C ALA A 159 -15.52 83.15 -8.88
N PRO A 160 -16.63 83.43 -8.17
CA PRO A 160 -16.58 84.12 -6.88
C PRO A 160 -15.75 83.31 -5.86
N LYS A 161 -15.23 83.98 -4.82
CA LYS A 161 -14.27 83.38 -3.89
C LYS A 161 -14.73 82.04 -3.28
N ALA A 162 -15.98 81.93 -2.84
CA ALA A 162 -16.47 80.70 -2.22
C ALA A 162 -16.49 79.50 -3.19
N GLN A 163 -16.81 79.75 -4.45
CA GLN A 163 -16.88 78.77 -5.53
C GLN A 163 -15.47 78.38 -5.98
N TYR A 164 -14.56 79.35 -6.05
CA TYR A 164 -13.14 79.07 -6.27
C TYR A 164 -12.55 78.17 -5.16
N ASP A 165 -12.85 78.48 -3.90
CA ASP A 165 -12.40 77.68 -2.75
C ASP A 165 -12.99 76.25 -2.81
N ALA A 166 -14.27 76.12 -3.18
CA ALA A 166 -14.93 74.81 -3.37
C ALA A 166 -14.29 73.98 -4.50
N LEU A 167 -14.06 74.59 -5.67
CA LEU A 167 -13.36 73.94 -6.79
C LEU A 167 -11.94 73.53 -6.42
N THR A 168 -11.24 74.33 -5.62
CA THR A 168 -9.91 74.00 -5.12
C THR A 168 -9.95 72.77 -4.20
N ALA A 169 -10.96 72.68 -3.33
CA ALA A 169 -11.16 71.50 -2.48
C ALA A 169 -11.48 70.26 -3.32
N GLU A 170 -12.36 70.38 -4.32
CA GLU A 170 -12.72 69.29 -5.23
C GLU A 170 -11.51 68.79 -6.03
N LYS A 171 -10.68 69.70 -6.54
CA LYS A 171 -9.42 69.36 -7.20
C LYS A 171 -8.51 68.52 -6.29
N ASN A 172 -8.37 68.92 -5.02
CA ASN A 172 -7.55 68.18 -4.07
C ASN A 172 -8.15 66.79 -3.76
N ASN A 173 -9.47 66.68 -3.70
CA ASN A 173 -10.17 65.40 -3.57
C ASN A 173 -9.89 64.48 -4.78
N LEU A 174 -10.01 64.99 -6.01
CA LEU A 174 -9.68 64.25 -7.23
C LEU A 174 -8.22 63.77 -7.26
N LEU A 175 -7.26 64.59 -6.81
CA LEU A 175 -5.87 64.17 -6.70
C LEU A 175 -5.67 63.03 -5.69
N ALA A 176 -6.40 63.07 -4.56
CA ALA A 176 -6.38 61.98 -3.58
C ALA A 176 -7.00 60.70 -4.14
N GLN A 177 -8.14 60.80 -4.84
CA GLN A 177 -8.78 59.67 -5.52
C GLN A 177 -7.85 59.04 -6.58
N GLN A 178 -7.18 59.86 -7.39
CA GLN A 178 -6.21 59.40 -8.39
C GLN A 178 -5.06 58.60 -7.74
N SER A 179 -4.51 59.10 -6.63
CA SER A 179 -3.46 58.39 -5.90
C SER A 179 -3.97 57.04 -5.34
N ALA A 180 -5.20 56.99 -4.82
CA ALA A 180 -5.79 55.76 -4.30
C ALA A 180 -6.05 54.74 -5.43
N LEU A 181 -6.54 55.19 -6.58
CA LEU A 181 -6.73 54.35 -7.77
C LEU A 181 -5.43 53.74 -8.26
N GLU A 182 -4.33 54.50 -8.26
CA GLU A 182 -3.01 53.98 -8.64
C GLU A 182 -2.53 52.89 -7.68
N GLN A 183 -2.73 53.06 -6.36
CA GLN A 183 -2.42 52.01 -5.40
C GLN A 183 -3.28 50.76 -5.64
N LYS A 184 -4.58 50.92 -5.91
CA LYS A 184 -5.47 49.80 -6.20
C LYS A 184 -5.09 49.08 -7.50
N ARG A 185 -4.65 49.81 -8.53
CA ARG A 185 -4.13 49.22 -9.78
C ARG A 185 -2.90 48.35 -9.52
N ILE A 186 -1.97 48.82 -8.68
CA ILE A 186 -0.78 48.06 -8.28
C ILE A 186 -1.18 46.79 -7.52
N GLU A 187 -2.11 46.88 -6.56
CA GLU A 187 -2.64 45.73 -5.81
C GLU A 187 -3.25 44.67 -6.74
N VAL A 188 -4.11 45.08 -7.68
CA VAL A 188 -4.74 44.18 -8.66
C VAL A 188 -3.68 43.45 -9.50
N ASN A 189 -2.65 44.16 -9.97
CA ASN A 189 -1.58 43.55 -10.75
C ASN A 189 -0.75 42.56 -9.93
N GLN A 190 -0.40 42.91 -8.68
CA GLN A 190 0.34 42.00 -7.79
C GLN A 190 -0.46 40.72 -7.47
N LEU A 191 -1.78 40.84 -7.28
CA LEU A 191 -2.66 39.69 -7.12
C LEU A 191 -2.68 38.83 -8.38
N ALA A 192 -2.76 39.43 -9.57
CA ALA A 192 -2.72 38.71 -10.83
C ALA A 192 -1.41 37.92 -11.00
N ASP A 193 -0.27 38.55 -10.73
CA ASP A 193 1.05 37.91 -10.78
C ASP A 193 1.15 36.74 -9.79
N THR A 194 0.63 36.93 -8.57
CA THR A 194 0.62 35.89 -7.54
C THR A 194 -0.26 34.70 -7.95
N VAL A 195 -1.47 34.95 -8.47
CA VAL A 195 -2.36 33.91 -8.99
C VAL A 195 -1.66 33.11 -10.09
N ASN A 196 -1.04 33.80 -11.06
CA ASN A 196 -0.31 33.17 -12.15
C ASN A 196 0.86 32.31 -11.65
N ALA A 197 1.62 32.78 -10.67
CA ALA A 197 2.72 32.03 -10.07
C ALA A 197 2.24 30.73 -9.42
N PHE A 198 1.12 30.76 -8.69
CA PHE A 198 0.56 29.55 -8.09
C PHE A 198 -0.07 28.59 -9.11
N ILE A 199 -0.69 29.11 -10.18
CA ILE A 199 -1.16 28.27 -11.30
C ILE A 199 0.02 27.54 -11.95
N ASN A 200 1.13 28.23 -12.20
CA ASN A 200 2.34 27.61 -12.73
C ASN A 200 2.90 26.54 -11.79
N LYS A 201 2.94 26.81 -10.48
CA LYS A 201 3.33 25.81 -9.48
C LYS A 201 2.42 24.58 -9.51
N TYR A 202 1.10 24.77 -9.58
CA TYR A 202 0.13 23.68 -9.70
C TYR A 202 0.38 22.85 -10.96
N ASN A 203 0.56 23.49 -12.11
CA ASN A 203 0.82 22.82 -13.39
C ASN A 203 2.11 21.99 -13.36
N LEU A 204 3.16 22.47 -12.69
CA LEU A 204 4.40 21.70 -12.51
C LEU A 204 4.18 20.44 -11.66
N LEU A 205 3.40 20.54 -10.57
CA LEU A 205 3.07 19.39 -9.72
C LEU A 205 2.24 18.35 -10.48
N VAL A 206 1.25 18.79 -11.25
CA VAL A 206 0.44 17.91 -12.11
C VAL A 206 1.29 17.25 -13.20
N SER A 207 2.24 17.98 -13.80
CA SER A 207 3.18 17.41 -14.78
C SER A 207 4.08 16.33 -14.15
N TYR A 208 4.54 16.55 -12.92
CA TYR A 208 5.32 15.54 -12.19
C TYR A 208 4.48 14.29 -11.88
N ILE A 209 3.25 14.45 -11.40
CA ILE A 209 2.30 13.34 -11.18
C ILE A 209 2.12 12.54 -12.48
N ASN A 210 1.80 13.21 -13.58
CA ASN A 210 1.60 12.58 -14.88
C ASN A 210 2.86 11.83 -15.37
N SER A 211 4.05 12.32 -15.02
CA SER A 211 5.31 11.66 -15.37
C SER A 211 5.51 10.36 -14.58
N ASN A 212 5.17 10.35 -13.28
CA ASN A 212 5.21 9.13 -12.47
C ASN A 212 4.16 8.11 -12.92
N VAL A 213 2.94 8.55 -13.25
CA VAL A 213 1.90 7.67 -13.83
C VAL A 213 2.37 7.05 -15.15
N ARG A 214 3.02 7.83 -16.03
CA ARG A 214 3.61 7.28 -17.25
C ARG A 214 4.71 6.27 -16.96
N ALA A 215 5.55 6.48 -15.94
CA ALA A 215 6.56 5.51 -15.56
C ALA A 215 5.93 4.17 -15.15
N ILE A 216 4.85 4.19 -14.35
CA ILE A 216 4.09 2.99 -13.98
C ILE A 216 3.53 2.28 -15.22
N ASN A 217 2.88 3.02 -16.11
CA ASN A 217 2.23 2.45 -17.29
C ASN A 217 3.22 1.95 -18.36
N ASN A 218 4.30 2.68 -18.61
CA ASN A 218 5.24 2.39 -19.70
C ASN A 218 6.30 1.36 -19.31
N ASP A 219 6.68 1.29 -18.02
CA ASP A 219 7.65 0.30 -17.55
C ASP A 219 6.97 -1.05 -17.23
N GLY A 220 5.68 -1.20 -17.58
CA GLY A 220 4.91 -2.43 -17.38
C GLY A 220 4.74 -2.82 -15.91
N LEU A 221 4.87 -1.85 -14.99
CA LEU A 221 4.82 -2.12 -13.54
C LEU A 221 3.39 -2.43 -13.09
N ALA A 222 2.39 -1.80 -13.73
CA ALA A 222 0.99 -1.97 -13.34
C ALA A 222 0.49 -3.40 -13.59
N GLY A 223 0.00 -4.04 -12.52
CA GLY A 223 -0.69 -5.33 -12.61
C GLY A 223 0.21 -6.50 -13.00
N THR A 224 1.53 -6.40 -12.79
CA THR A 224 2.41 -7.54 -13.02
C THR A 224 2.16 -8.61 -11.95
N GLN A 225 1.74 -9.80 -12.37
CA GLN A 225 1.71 -10.97 -11.48
C GLN A 225 3.07 -11.64 -11.48
N PHE A 226 3.57 -11.96 -10.29
CA PHE A 226 4.86 -12.64 -10.10
C PHE A 226 4.65 -14.01 -9.46
N GLU A 227 5.58 -14.93 -9.69
CA GLU A 227 5.78 -16.05 -8.78
C GLU A 227 6.44 -15.49 -7.51
N GLU A 228 5.66 -15.35 -6.44
CA GLU A 228 6.04 -14.71 -5.19
C GLU A 228 6.99 -15.57 -4.36
N GLY A 229 6.79 -16.90 -4.42
CA GLY A 229 7.58 -17.89 -3.74
C GLY A 229 7.57 -19.23 -4.47
N VAL A 230 8.47 -20.12 -4.06
CA VAL A 230 8.48 -21.51 -4.53
C VAL A 230 9.13 -22.45 -3.53
N TYR A 231 8.45 -23.56 -3.26
CA TYR A 231 9.00 -24.74 -2.61
C TYR A 231 9.66 -25.65 -3.65
N ILE A 232 10.92 -26.02 -3.39
CA ILE A 232 11.72 -26.89 -4.26
C ILE A 232 12.22 -28.07 -3.44
N SER A 233 12.06 -29.27 -3.98
CA SER A 233 12.62 -30.51 -3.45
C SER A 233 13.31 -31.28 -4.58
N ASP A 234 14.65 -31.26 -4.56
CA ASP A 234 15.48 -31.92 -5.58
C ASP A 234 16.68 -32.64 -4.94
N GLY A 235 17.62 -33.14 -5.75
CA GLY A 235 18.80 -33.85 -5.27
C GLY A 235 19.74 -33.03 -4.37
N SER A 236 19.54 -31.71 -4.28
CA SER A 236 20.29 -30.81 -3.38
C SER A 236 19.55 -30.51 -2.06
N GLY A 237 18.34 -31.04 -1.87
CA GLY A 237 17.56 -30.92 -0.64
C GLY A 237 16.26 -30.13 -0.82
N ARG A 238 15.69 -29.69 0.31
CA ARG A 238 14.41 -28.98 0.38
C ARG A 238 14.63 -27.51 0.70
N ARG A 239 14.03 -26.61 -0.08
CA ARG A 239 14.13 -25.17 0.13
C ARG A 239 12.85 -24.43 -0.25
N ILE A 240 12.56 -23.35 0.46
CA ILE A 240 11.57 -22.34 0.11
C ILE A 240 12.34 -21.07 -0.24
N ASN A 241 12.10 -20.54 -1.42
CA ASN A 241 12.60 -19.24 -1.82
C ASN A 241 11.41 -18.29 -1.95
N ILE A 242 11.43 -17.19 -1.20
CA ILE A 242 10.50 -16.08 -1.39
C ILE A 242 11.23 -15.01 -2.20
N TYR A 243 10.60 -14.57 -3.27
CA TYR A 243 11.16 -13.63 -4.24
C TYR A 243 10.46 -12.29 -4.24
N GLN A 244 9.16 -12.25 -3.94
CA GLN A 244 8.38 -11.03 -3.97
C GLN A 244 7.27 -11.04 -2.91
N PHE A 245 7.02 -9.87 -2.34
CA PHE A 245 5.82 -9.57 -1.56
C PHE A 245 5.60 -8.05 -1.50
N GLU A 246 4.35 -7.62 -1.39
CA GLU A 246 3.95 -6.22 -1.28
C GLU A 246 4.04 -5.69 0.15
N ASN A 247 3.67 -6.52 1.13
CA ASN A 247 3.58 -6.13 2.53
C ASN A 247 3.77 -7.34 3.46
N GLN A 248 3.69 -7.13 4.78
CA GLN A 248 3.93 -8.20 5.75
C GLN A 248 2.86 -9.31 5.72
N VAL A 249 1.58 -8.97 5.52
CA VAL A 249 0.51 -9.98 5.45
C VAL A 249 0.76 -10.88 4.24
N ASP A 250 1.12 -10.27 3.12
CA ASP A 250 1.47 -10.95 1.89
C ASP A 250 2.68 -11.89 2.08
N LEU A 251 3.75 -11.43 2.73
CA LEU A 251 4.91 -12.25 3.08
C LEU A 251 4.52 -13.47 3.94
N ILE A 252 3.70 -13.29 4.97
CA ILE A 252 3.27 -14.40 5.83
C ILE A 252 2.44 -15.40 5.01
N ARG A 253 1.59 -14.92 4.10
CA ARG A 253 0.72 -15.77 3.29
C ARG A 253 1.51 -16.59 2.27
N VAL A 254 2.45 -16.00 1.53
CA VAL A 254 3.32 -16.75 0.61
C VAL A 254 4.20 -17.76 1.39
N LEU A 255 4.74 -17.38 2.55
CA LEU A 255 5.45 -18.33 3.42
C LEU A 255 4.56 -19.51 3.81
N ALA A 256 3.32 -19.25 4.21
CA ALA A 256 2.38 -20.31 4.59
C ALA A 256 2.02 -21.20 3.40
N HIS A 257 1.82 -20.62 2.21
CA HIS A 257 1.58 -21.35 0.97
C HIS A 257 2.71 -22.33 0.65
N GLU A 258 3.97 -21.85 0.64
CA GLU A 258 5.12 -22.70 0.36
C GLU A 258 5.38 -23.76 1.46
N LEU A 259 5.06 -23.42 2.72
CA LEU A 259 5.06 -24.39 3.81
C LEU A 259 4.01 -25.49 3.59
N GLY A 260 2.84 -25.15 3.05
CA GLY A 260 1.80 -26.12 2.65
C GLY A 260 2.31 -27.08 1.58
N HIS A 261 2.97 -26.59 0.52
CA HIS A 261 3.63 -27.46 -0.45
C HIS A 261 4.71 -28.36 0.18
N SER A 262 5.43 -27.85 1.18
CA SER A 262 6.41 -28.64 1.90
C SER A 262 5.78 -29.79 2.73
N LEU A 263 4.50 -29.67 3.09
CA LEU A 263 3.68 -30.71 3.72
C LEU A 263 2.99 -31.64 2.68
N GLY A 264 3.15 -31.35 1.38
CA GLY A 264 2.60 -32.14 0.29
C GLY A 264 1.21 -31.70 -0.18
N LEU A 265 0.77 -30.48 0.18
CA LEU A 265 -0.53 -29.95 -0.23
C LEU A 265 -0.48 -29.46 -1.67
N GLY A 266 -1.60 -29.63 -2.38
CA GLY A 266 -1.79 -29.13 -3.74
C GLY A 266 -2.35 -27.72 -3.73
N HIS A 267 -2.75 -27.24 -4.91
CA HIS A 267 -3.53 -26.01 -5.01
C HIS A 267 -5.03 -26.33 -4.95
N ASP A 268 -5.78 -25.43 -4.33
CA ASP A 268 -7.24 -25.41 -4.42
C ASP A 268 -7.75 -24.15 -5.17
N THR A 269 -9.07 -24.06 -5.36
CA THR A 269 -9.71 -22.97 -6.10
C THR A 269 -10.41 -21.94 -5.23
N ASN A 270 -10.41 -22.10 -3.90
CA ASN A 270 -11.06 -21.15 -3.00
C ASN A 270 -10.20 -19.88 -2.89
N PRO A 271 -10.71 -18.70 -3.29
CA PRO A 271 -9.95 -17.45 -3.27
C PRO A 271 -9.33 -17.07 -1.92
N ASN A 272 -9.87 -17.58 -0.81
CA ASN A 272 -9.41 -17.30 0.55
C ASN A 272 -8.49 -18.37 1.14
N SER A 273 -8.31 -19.50 0.44
CA SER A 273 -7.38 -20.54 0.87
C SER A 273 -5.94 -20.07 0.85
N ILE A 274 -5.15 -20.52 1.82
CA ILE A 274 -3.70 -20.37 1.80
C ILE A 274 -3.14 -21.04 0.55
N MET A 275 -3.65 -22.23 0.18
CA MET A 275 -3.23 -22.98 -1.01
C MET A 275 -3.84 -22.50 -2.34
N ASN A 276 -4.52 -21.34 -2.37
CA ASN A 276 -4.92 -20.76 -3.65
C ASN A 276 -3.67 -20.37 -4.45
N PRO A 277 -3.57 -20.68 -5.76
CA PRO A 277 -2.40 -20.36 -6.57
C PRO A 277 -2.21 -18.86 -6.81
N VAL A 278 -3.22 -18.03 -6.50
CA VAL A 278 -3.13 -16.57 -6.58
C VAL A 278 -3.24 -15.99 -5.17
N ASN A 279 -2.22 -15.24 -4.77
CA ASN A 279 -2.20 -14.54 -3.49
C ASN A 279 -3.04 -13.26 -3.53
N GLN A 280 -4.36 -13.41 -3.42
CA GLN A 280 -5.32 -12.30 -3.54
C GLN A 280 -6.16 -12.05 -2.28
N SER A 281 -5.94 -12.81 -1.21
CA SER A 281 -6.66 -12.69 0.06
C SER A 281 -5.74 -12.22 1.17
N THR A 282 -6.30 -11.56 2.17
CA THR A 282 -5.57 -11.17 3.39
C THR A 282 -5.82 -12.14 4.55
N SER A 283 -6.48 -13.27 4.30
CA SER A 283 -6.74 -14.30 5.32
C SER A 283 -5.43 -14.98 5.74
N LEU A 284 -5.19 -15.03 7.05
CA LEU A 284 -4.09 -15.78 7.68
C LEU A 284 -4.62 -17.00 8.45
N THR A 285 -5.67 -17.62 7.92
CA THR A 285 -6.29 -18.84 8.47
C THR A 285 -6.62 -19.80 7.35
N THR A 286 -6.47 -21.09 7.60
CA THR A 286 -6.82 -22.15 6.65
C THR A 286 -8.31 -22.13 6.32
N SER A 287 -8.65 -22.29 5.06
CA SER A 287 -10.02 -22.57 4.63
C SER A 287 -10.43 -24.01 4.98
N PRO A 288 -11.73 -24.36 4.84
CA PRO A 288 -12.16 -25.76 4.92
C PRO A 288 -11.46 -26.67 3.90
N GLU A 289 -11.16 -26.16 2.71
CA GLU A 289 -10.44 -26.86 1.65
C GLU A 289 -8.98 -27.14 2.05
N ASP A 290 -8.25 -26.11 2.51
CA ASP A 290 -6.89 -26.23 3.06
C ASP A 290 -6.84 -27.31 4.15
N LEU A 291 -7.80 -27.26 5.09
CA LEU A 291 -7.88 -28.19 6.22
C LEU A 291 -8.15 -29.63 5.75
N GLN A 292 -9.01 -29.81 4.74
CA GLN A 292 -9.31 -31.14 4.21
C GLN A 292 -8.10 -31.75 3.50
N GLU A 293 -7.36 -30.96 2.72
CA GLU A 293 -6.11 -31.40 2.11
C GLU A 293 -5.06 -31.74 3.16
N LEU A 294 -4.87 -30.87 4.16
CA LEU A 294 -3.93 -31.11 5.26
C LEU A 294 -4.26 -32.39 6.03
N LYS A 295 -5.53 -32.61 6.38
CA LYS A 295 -5.95 -33.86 7.05
C LYS A 295 -5.65 -35.09 6.20
N THR A 296 -5.87 -34.99 4.89
CA THR A 296 -5.58 -36.06 3.94
C THR A 296 -4.09 -36.37 3.89
N ALA A 297 -3.24 -35.34 3.76
CA ALA A 297 -1.78 -35.48 3.80
C ALA A 297 -1.29 -36.07 5.14
N CYS A 298 -1.94 -35.70 6.24
CA CYS A 298 -1.63 -36.20 7.57
C CYS A 298 -2.28 -37.55 7.92
N GLY A 299 -3.08 -38.15 7.04
CA GLY A 299 -3.81 -39.40 7.33
C GLY A 299 -4.80 -39.28 8.50
N ILE A 300 -5.32 -38.08 8.77
CA ILE A 300 -6.32 -37.80 9.80
C ILE A 300 -7.71 -38.00 9.17
N LYS A 301 -8.54 -38.84 9.80
CA LYS A 301 -9.92 -39.11 9.38
C LYS A 301 -10.90 -38.09 9.93
#